data_AF-A0AA36DNV8-F1
#
_entry.id   AF-A0AA36DNV8-F1
#
_cell.length_a   1.000
_cell.length_b   1.000
_cell.length_c   1.000
_cell.angle_alpha   90.00
_cell.angle_beta   90.00
_cell.angle_gamma   90.00
#
_symmetry.space_group_name_H-M   'P 1'
#
loop_
_entity.id
_entity.type
_entity.pdbx_description
1 polymer ?
#
loop_
_entity_poly.entity_id
_entity_poly.type
_entity_poly.pdbx_seq_one_letter_code
_entity_poly.pdbx_strand_id
1 'polypeptide(L)'
;MLRDEIELLKKGDANPFSKKEKKDRYAEIYRHICESLYAYLADNMESLIFEHNRSKFVAASLEITSDYDLFDRQVPLEMRKHCNEAIAQLAKQELGSWICCNKGCHVLLKMIQCGADIVRQKVKEAVNMKQLKEYTFKGAMLLVQEIAKS
;
A
#
# COMPACT_ATOMS: atom_id res chain seq x y z
N MET A 1 -3.86 12.96 -6.71
CA MET A 1 -5.07 13.39 -7.43
C MET A 1 -4.83 14.82 -7.88
N LEU A 2 -5.16 15.17 -9.12
CA LEU A 2 -5.08 16.55 -9.55
C LEU A 2 -6.20 17.31 -8.81
N ARG A 3 -5.88 18.47 -8.21
CA ARG A 3 -6.82 19.19 -7.33
C ARG A 3 -8.16 19.48 -8.01
N ASP A 4 -8.14 19.66 -9.32
CA ASP A 4 -9.31 19.98 -10.14
C ASP A 4 -10.33 18.82 -10.22
N GLU A 5 -9.87 17.57 -10.17
CA GLU A 5 -10.73 16.39 -10.21
C GLU A 5 -11.54 16.25 -8.92
N ILE A 6 -10.91 16.54 -7.77
CA ILE A 6 -11.57 16.55 -6.47
C ILE A 6 -12.65 17.64 -6.45
N GLU A 7 -12.32 18.84 -6.92
CA GLU A 7 -13.27 19.96 -6.96
C GLU A 7 -14.43 19.68 -7.92
N LEU A 8 -14.19 18.98 -9.02
CA LEU A 8 -15.24 18.53 -9.91
C LEU A 8 -16.20 17.54 -9.21
N LEU A 9 -15.65 16.53 -8.51
CA LEU A 9 -16.46 15.51 -7.82
C LEU A 9 -17.27 16.10 -6.65
N LYS A 10 -16.72 17.08 -5.92
CA LYS A 10 -17.42 17.78 -4.83
C LYS A 10 -18.70 18.47 -5.29
N LYS A 11 -18.83 18.84 -6.58
CA LYS A 11 -20.08 19.44 -7.10
C LYS A 11 -21.29 18.51 -6.99
N GLY A 12 -21.08 17.20 -6.87
CA GLY A 12 -22.14 16.22 -6.67
C GLY A 12 -22.54 15.99 -5.20
N ASP A 13 -21.80 16.57 -4.25
CA ASP A 13 -22.08 16.44 -2.82
C ASP A 13 -23.35 17.18 -2.40
N ALA A 14 -24.03 16.68 -1.38
CA ALA A 14 -25.26 17.28 -0.81
C ALA A 14 -26.42 17.49 -1.82
N ASN A 15 -26.46 16.72 -2.91
CA ASN A 15 -27.57 16.75 -3.87
C ASN A 15 -28.92 16.33 -3.20
N PRO A 16 -30.07 16.76 -3.74
CA PRO A 16 -31.37 16.58 -3.10
C PRO A 16 -31.84 15.12 -2.99
N PHE A 17 -31.15 14.15 -3.62
CA PHE A 17 -31.58 12.75 -3.66
C PHE A 17 -30.67 11.81 -2.86
N SER A 18 -29.42 12.19 -2.60
CA SER A 18 -28.45 11.41 -1.83
C SER A 18 -28.65 11.61 -0.32
N LYS A 19 -29.48 10.78 0.31
CA LYS A 19 -29.83 10.90 1.74
C LYS A 19 -28.93 10.13 2.70
N LYS A 20 -28.22 9.10 2.23
CA LYS A 20 -27.32 8.30 3.08
C LYS A 20 -26.05 9.08 3.41
N GLU A 21 -25.68 9.11 4.68
CA GLU A 21 -24.42 9.66 5.17
C GLU A 21 -23.23 9.12 4.37
N LYS A 22 -22.24 9.98 4.09
CA LYS A 22 -21.09 9.59 3.26
C LYS A 22 -20.32 8.44 3.89
N LYS A 23 -20.05 8.52 5.20
CA LYS A 23 -19.32 7.47 5.93
C LYS A 23 -19.97 6.09 5.77
N ASP A 24 -21.29 6.01 5.86
CA ASP A 24 -22.02 4.74 5.82
C ASP A 24 -22.05 4.18 4.40
N ARG A 25 -22.23 5.05 3.40
CA ARG A 25 -22.18 4.67 1.98
C ARG A 25 -20.81 4.12 1.58
N TYR A 26 -19.73 4.78 1.98
CA TYR A 26 -18.37 4.36 1.65
C TYR A 26 -17.99 3.06 2.38
N ALA A 27 -18.38 2.92 3.65
CA ALA A 27 -18.20 1.69 4.41
C ALA A 27 -18.93 0.50 3.77
N GLU A 28 -20.17 0.69 3.29
CA GLU A 28 -20.91 -0.34 2.58
C GLU A 28 -20.25 -0.73 1.25
N ILE A 29 -19.86 0.24 0.42
CA ILE A 29 -19.18 -0.02 -0.86
C ILE A 29 -17.91 -0.83 -0.61
N TYR A 30 -17.08 -0.39 0.34
CA TYR A 30 -15.85 -1.08 0.68
C TYR A 30 -16.11 -2.51 1.17
N ARG A 31 -17.10 -2.71 2.06
CA ARG A 31 -17.47 -4.04 2.57
C ARG A 31 -17.80 -5.02 1.44
N HIS A 32 -18.52 -4.59 0.40
CA HIS A 32 -18.94 -5.47 -0.70
C HIS A 32 -17.79 -5.87 -1.63
N ILE A 33 -16.76 -5.03 -1.78
CA ILE A 33 -15.59 -5.34 -2.62
C ILE A 33 -14.44 -5.97 -1.85
N CYS A 34 -14.47 -5.91 -0.51
CA CYS A 34 -13.33 -6.20 0.34
C CYS A 34 -12.75 -7.61 0.06
N GLU A 35 -13.59 -8.63 0.11
CA GLU A 35 -13.14 -10.02 -0.07
C GLU A 35 -12.50 -10.26 -1.44
N SER A 36 -13.18 -9.89 -2.53
CA SER A 36 -12.69 -10.08 -3.89
C SER A 36 -11.45 -9.24 -4.19
N LEU A 37 -11.37 -8.03 -3.63
CA LEU A 37 -10.19 -7.17 -3.75
C LEU A 37 -8.95 -7.84 -3.13
N TYR A 38 -9.03 -8.33 -1.88
CA TYR A 38 -7.86 -8.90 -1.23
C TYR A 38 -7.48 -10.28 -1.75
N ALA A 39 -8.46 -11.09 -2.20
CA ALA A 39 -8.17 -12.31 -2.94
C ALA A 39 -7.36 -12.01 -4.21
N TYR A 40 -7.83 -11.05 -5.03
CA TYR A 40 -7.12 -10.62 -6.23
C TYR A 40 -5.71 -10.10 -5.93
N LEU A 41 -5.55 -9.29 -4.88
CA LEU A 41 -4.24 -8.77 -4.47
C LEU A 41 -3.28 -9.90 -4.08
N ALA A 42 -3.72 -10.84 -3.25
CA ALA A 42 -2.90 -11.95 -2.80
C ALA A 42 -2.47 -12.86 -3.97
N ASP A 43 -3.41 -13.21 -4.85
CA ASP A 43 -3.17 -14.12 -5.98
C ASP A 43 -2.28 -13.51 -7.07
N ASN A 44 -2.24 -12.18 -7.18
CA ASN A 44 -1.54 -11.45 -8.24
C ASN A 44 -0.41 -10.56 -7.73
N MET A 45 0.05 -10.77 -6.50
CA MET A 45 0.95 -9.85 -5.79
C MET A 45 2.22 -9.51 -6.60
N GLU A 46 2.85 -10.52 -7.19
CA GLU A 46 4.08 -10.37 -7.98
C GLU A 46 3.87 -9.52 -9.23
N SER A 47 2.90 -9.91 -10.07
CA SER A 47 2.56 -9.22 -11.30
C SER A 47 2.09 -7.78 -11.02
N LEU A 48 1.32 -7.57 -9.95
CA LEU A 48 0.91 -6.23 -9.53
C LEU A 48 2.11 -5.34 -9.16
N ILE A 49 3.09 -5.87 -8.44
CA ILE A 49 4.26 -5.08 -8.01
C ILE A 49 5.21 -4.83 -9.19
N PHE A 50 5.60 -5.88 -9.91
CA PHE A 50 6.73 -5.83 -10.84
C PHE A 50 6.31 -5.56 -12.27
N GLU A 51 5.33 -6.31 -12.78
CA GLU A 51 4.90 -6.26 -14.18
C GLU A 51 4.02 -5.04 -14.45
N HIS A 52 2.94 -4.89 -13.69
CA HIS A 52 1.91 -3.87 -13.93
C HIS A 52 2.19 -2.52 -13.26
N ASN A 53 3.29 -2.40 -12.49
CA ASN A 53 3.66 -1.17 -11.78
C ASN A 53 2.55 -0.62 -10.84
N ARG A 54 1.83 -1.52 -10.18
CA ARG A 54 0.71 -1.23 -9.26
C ARG A 54 1.11 -1.34 -7.78
N SER A 55 2.39 -1.18 -7.44
CA SER A 55 2.86 -1.20 -6.05
C SER A 55 2.15 -0.17 -5.15
N LYS A 56 1.83 1.02 -5.68
CA LYS A 56 1.04 2.03 -4.96
C LYS A 56 -0.39 1.59 -4.68
N PHE A 57 -0.97 0.78 -5.55
CA PHE A 57 -2.31 0.22 -5.36
C PHE A 57 -2.31 -0.86 -4.30
N VAL A 58 -1.31 -1.77 -4.31
CA VAL A 58 -1.09 -2.74 -3.22
C VAL A 58 -0.92 -2.01 -1.88
N ALA A 59 -0.05 -1.00 -1.86
CA ALA A 59 0.20 -0.17 -0.68
C ALA A 59 -1.07 0.50 -0.15
N ALA A 60 -1.82 1.20 -1.01
CA ALA A 60 -3.05 1.88 -0.63
C ALA A 60 -4.12 0.91 -0.13
N SER A 61 -4.20 -0.29 -0.70
CA SER A 61 -5.16 -1.30 -0.26
C SER A 61 -4.87 -1.79 1.16
N LEU A 62 -3.58 -1.95 1.51
CA LEU A 62 -3.17 -2.45 2.83
C LEU A 62 -3.12 -1.40 3.94
N GLU A 63 -3.13 -0.10 3.58
CA GLU A 63 -3.33 0.99 4.54
C GLU A 63 -4.64 0.80 5.34
N ILE A 64 -4.65 1.32 6.57
CA ILE A 64 -5.83 1.26 7.45
C ILE A 64 -6.73 2.44 7.06
N THR A 65 -6.43 3.62 7.60
CA THR A 65 -7.15 4.87 7.33
C THR A 65 -6.15 5.92 6.83
N SER A 66 -6.58 6.70 5.84
CA SER A 66 -5.86 7.85 5.28
C SER A 66 -6.67 9.13 5.44
N ASP A 67 -6.04 10.30 5.25
CA ASP A 67 -6.71 11.61 5.29
C ASP A 67 -7.82 11.77 4.23
N TYR A 68 -7.89 10.86 3.25
CA TYR A 68 -8.90 10.86 2.19
C TYR A 68 -10.07 9.92 2.47
N ASP A 69 -9.96 9.05 3.48
CA ASP A 69 -11.02 8.10 3.81
C ASP A 69 -12.17 8.83 4.53
N LEU A 70 -13.40 8.62 4.05
CA LEU A 70 -14.60 9.20 4.65
C LEU A 70 -15.19 8.34 5.77
N PHE A 71 -14.50 7.25 6.14
CA PHE A 71 -14.87 6.31 7.18
C PHE A 71 -13.60 5.68 7.78
N ASP A 72 -13.71 5.08 8.96
CA ASP A 72 -12.60 4.32 9.52
C ASP A 72 -12.46 2.99 8.77
N ARG A 73 -11.54 2.95 7.80
CA ARG A 73 -11.34 1.80 6.94
C ARG A 73 -10.47 0.78 7.65
N GLN A 74 -11.01 -0.42 7.82
CA GLN A 74 -10.30 -1.52 8.44
C GLN A 74 -10.17 -2.67 7.44
N VAL A 75 -8.93 -3.13 7.23
CA VAL A 75 -8.68 -4.35 6.48
C VAL A 75 -8.92 -5.55 7.40
N PRO A 76 -9.79 -6.50 7.06
CA PRO A 76 -9.99 -7.70 7.86
C PRO A 76 -8.66 -8.45 8.08
N LEU A 77 -8.46 -8.95 9.30
CA LEU A 77 -7.19 -9.54 9.73
C LEU A 77 -6.74 -10.69 8.81
N GLU A 78 -7.66 -11.60 8.47
CA GLU A 78 -7.37 -12.75 7.59
C GLU A 78 -6.96 -12.31 6.18
N MET A 79 -7.65 -11.31 5.61
CA MET A 79 -7.32 -10.77 4.28
C MET A 79 -5.97 -10.07 4.26
N ARG A 80 -5.68 -9.31 5.32
CA ARG A 80 -4.37 -8.69 5.53
C ARG A 80 -3.28 -9.76 5.66
N LYS A 81 -3.55 -10.84 6.38
CA LYS A 81 -2.61 -11.96 6.56
C LYS A 81 -2.27 -12.60 5.22
N HIS A 82 -3.25 -12.95 4.38
CA HIS A 82 -2.99 -13.53 3.06
C HIS A 82 -2.13 -12.61 2.17
N CYS A 83 -2.44 -11.32 2.12
CA CYS A 83 -1.63 -10.36 1.36
C CYS A 83 -0.19 -10.26 1.91
N ASN A 84 -0.04 -10.24 3.24
CA ASN A 84 1.28 -10.20 3.88
C ASN A 84 2.07 -11.49 3.63
N GLU A 85 1.41 -12.65 3.61
CA GLU A 85 2.04 -13.94 3.28
C GLU A 85 2.52 -13.97 1.82
N ALA A 86 1.71 -13.46 0.88
CA ALA A 86 2.11 -13.32 -0.52
C ALA A 86 3.34 -12.40 -0.66
N ILE A 87 3.32 -11.22 -0.02
CA ILE A 87 4.49 -10.32 0.01
C ILE A 87 5.69 -11.01 0.66
N ALA A 88 5.49 -11.73 1.76
CA ALA A 88 6.55 -12.44 2.47
C ALA A 88 7.14 -13.58 1.64
N GLN A 89 6.35 -14.22 0.79
CA GLN A 89 6.82 -15.28 -0.10
C GLN A 89 7.70 -14.71 -1.23
N LEU A 90 7.29 -13.59 -1.81
CA LEU A 90 8.12 -12.85 -2.79
C LEU A 90 9.42 -12.33 -2.13
N ALA A 91 9.29 -11.88 -0.90
CA ALA A 91 10.40 -11.41 -0.09
C ALA A 91 11.45 -12.50 0.20
N LYS A 92 11.02 -13.75 0.47
CA LYS A 92 11.94 -14.88 0.64
C LYS A 92 12.77 -15.16 -0.61
N GLN A 93 12.29 -14.78 -1.79
CA GLN A 93 12.97 -15.03 -3.05
C GLN A 93 14.05 -14.00 -3.37
N GLU A 94 14.05 -12.80 -2.77
CA GLU A 94 15.21 -11.88 -2.56
C GLU A 94 14.73 -10.44 -2.26
N LEU A 95 14.34 -10.12 -1.02
CA LEU A 95 14.05 -8.73 -0.60
C LEU A 95 15.19 -7.76 -0.91
N GLY A 96 16.43 -8.23 -0.75
CA GLY A 96 17.63 -7.41 -0.93
C GLY A 96 17.81 -6.93 -2.35
N SER A 97 17.42 -7.71 -3.37
CA SER A 97 17.60 -7.29 -4.77
C SER A 97 16.60 -6.22 -5.19
N TRP A 98 15.48 -6.04 -4.46
CA TRP A 98 14.44 -5.08 -4.81
C TRP A 98 14.90 -3.63 -4.69
N ILE A 99 15.98 -3.39 -3.93
CA ILE A 99 16.58 -2.06 -3.81
C ILE A 99 17.14 -1.54 -5.14
N CYS A 100 17.36 -2.41 -6.13
CA CYS A 100 17.90 -2.02 -7.43
C CYS A 100 16.91 -1.24 -8.30
N CYS A 101 15.64 -1.16 -7.91
CA CYS A 101 14.61 -0.47 -8.69
C CYS A 101 13.71 0.43 -7.83
N ASN A 102 13.24 1.54 -8.41
CA ASN A 102 12.39 2.51 -7.73
C ASN A 102 11.09 1.90 -7.18
N LYS A 103 10.52 0.91 -7.88
CA LYS A 103 9.27 0.24 -7.50
C LYS A 103 9.48 -0.65 -6.27
N GLY A 104 10.53 -1.47 -6.28
CA GLY A 104 10.90 -2.33 -5.17
C GLY A 104 11.13 -1.51 -3.91
N CYS A 105 11.89 -0.42 -3.99
CA CYS A 105 12.08 0.48 -2.85
C CYS A 105 10.77 1.06 -2.29
N HIS A 106 9.79 1.38 -3.13
CA HIS A 106 8.48 1.85 -2.65
C HIS A 106 7.67 0.76 -1.95
N VAL A 107 7.77 -0.50 -2.39
CA VAL A 107 7.15 -1.62 -1.67
C VAL A 107 7.82 -1.82 -0.32
N LEU A 108 9.15 -1.88 -0.29
CA LEU A 108 9.93 -2.02 0.96
C LEU A 108 9.63 -0.88 1.94
N LEU A 109 9.54 0.36 1.45
CA LEU A 109 9.17 1.53 2.23
C LEU A 109 7.80 1.33 2.89
N LYS A 110 6.82 0.84 2.12
CA LYS A 110 5.48 0.62 2.65
C LYS A 110 5.42 -0.52 3.65
N MET A 111 6.19 -1.59 3.41
CA MET A 111 6.35 -2.69 4.36
C MET A 111 6.93 -2.19 5.70
N ILE A 112 7.84 -1.21 5.68
CA ILE A 112 8.35 -0.59 6.91
C ILE A 112 7.28 0.30 7.57
N GLN A 113 6.56 1.12 6.81
CA GLN A 113 5.59 2.08 7.37
C GLN A 113 4.36 1.41 7.99
N CYS A 114 3.85 0.34 7.36
CA CYS A 114 2.57 -0.28 7.73
C CYS A 114 2.70 -1.73 8.17
N GLY A 115 3.87 -2.36 8.03
CA GLY A 115 4.08 -3.73 8.47
C GLY A 115 4.13 -3.85 10.00
N ALA A 116 3.82 -5.07 10.48
CA ALA A 116 4.09 -5.47 11.86
C ALA A 116 5.60 -5.44 12.15
N ASP A 117 6.00 -5.36 13.41
CA ASP A 117 7.42 -5.21 13.81
C ASP A 117 8.33 -6.27 13.20
N ILE A 118 7.86 -7.52 13.13
CA ILE A 118 8.59 -8.63 12.49
C ILE A 118 8.85 -8.38 10.99
N VAL A 119 7.91 -7.76 10.28
CA VAL A 119 8.06 -7.42 8.85
C VAL A 119 9.05 -6.29 8.69
N ARG A 120 8.96 -5.26 9.54
CA ARG A 120 9.90 -4.12 9.53
C ARG A 120 11.33 -4.61 9.73
N GLN A 121 11.53 -5.48 10.72
CA GLN A 121 12.83 -6.04 11.06
C GLN A 121 13.41 -6.86 9.91
N LYS A 122 12.62 -7.75 9.30
CA LYS A 122 13.05 -8.55 8.14
C LYS A 122 13.45 -7.70 6.93
N VAL A 123 12.72 -6.62 6.66
CA VAL A 123 13.07 -5.69 5.58
C VAL A 123 14.40 -5.00 5.88
N LYS A 124 14.60 -4.51 7.11
CA LYS A 124 15.87 -3.87 7.52
C LYS A 124 17.05 -4.83 7.41
N GLU A 125 16.88 -6.09 7.79
CA GLU A 125 17.92 -7.13 7.72
C GLU A 125 18.27 -7.53 6.29
N ALA A 126 17.29 -7.56 5.38
CA ALA A 126 17.51 -7.97 4.00
C ALA A 126 18.10 -6.85 3.11
N VAL A 127 17.97 -5.58 3.50
CA VAL A 127 18.41 -4.43 2.69
C VAL A 127 19.90 -4.15 2.93
N ASN A 128 20.68 -4.18 1.84
CA ASN A 128 22.06 -3.70 1.88
C ASN A 128 22.09 -2.16 1.86
N MET A 129 22.28 -1.55 3.03
CA MET A 129 22.30 -0.10 3.19
C MET A 129 23.43 0.61 2.43
N LYS A 130 24.55 -0.07 2.17
CA LYS A 130 25.66 0.51 1.39
C LYS A 130 25.22 0.69 -0.07
N GLN A 131 24.69 -0.37 -0.66
CA GLN A 131 24.19 -0.37 -2.03
C GLN A 131 22.97 0.53 -2.20
N LEU A 132 22.03 0.52 -1.24
CA LEU A 132 20.82 1.35 -1.32
C LEU A 132 21.14 2.85 -1.41
N LYS A 133 22.18 3.31 -0.70
CA LYS A 133 22.62 4.72 -0.72
C LYS A 133 23.25 5.16 -2.04
N GLU A 134 23.64 4.23 -2.91
CA GLU A 134 24.19 4.55 -4.23
C GLU A 134 23.09 4.93 -5.24
N TYR A 135 21.83 4.56 -4.97
CA TYR A 135 20.71 4.87 -5.84
C TYR A 135 20.12 6.27 -5.57
N THR A 136 19.91 7.04 -6.65
CA THR A 136 19.45 8.44 -6.60
C THR A 136 17.96 8.60 -6.92
N PHE A 137 17.25 7.53 -7.26
CA PHE A 137 15.82 7.60 -7.55
C PHE A 137 14.99 7.75 -6.26
N LYS A 138 13.81 8.38 -6.40
CA LYS A 138 12.96 8.81 -5.28
C LYS A 138 12.65 7.72 -4.26
N GLY A 139 12.34 6.51 -4.72
CA GLY A 139 12.03 5.36 -3.87
C GLY A 139 13.19 4.97 -2.97
N ALA A 140 14.42 4.93 -3.49
CA ALA A 140 15.61 4.64 -2.68
C ALA A 140 15.87 5.74 -1.65
N MET A 141 15.79 7.01 -2.06
CA MET A 141 15.97 8.14 -1.14
C MET A 141 14.97 8.09 0.03
N LEU A 142 13.70 7.82 -0.25
CA LEU A 142 12.66 7.69 0.77
C LEU A 142 12.89 6.47 1.66
N LEU A 143 13.30 5.33 1.09
CA LEU A 143 13.59 4.12 1.85
C LEU A 143 14.78 4.32 2.80
N VAL A 144 15.85 4.99 2.37
CA VAL A 144 17.00 5.34 3.23
C VAL A 144 16.55 6.21 4.40
N GLN A 145 15.75 7.24 4.11
CA GLN A 145 15.22 8.13 5.15
C GLN A 145 14.38 7.37 6.16
N GLU A 146 13.52 6.45 5.71
CA GLU A 146 12.64 5.71 6.60
C GLU A 146 13.39 4.69 7.46
N ILE A 147 14.34 3.96 6.90
CA ILE A 147 15.19 3.03 7.65
C ILE A 147 16.02 3.78 8.70
N ALA A 148 16.48 4.99 8.42
CA ALA A 148 17.30 5.79 9.34
C ALA A 148 16.51 6.46 10.48
N LYS A 149 15.18 6.62 10.35
CA LYS A 149 14.33 7.23 11.39
C LYS A 149 14.00 6.31 12.56
N SER A 150 14.20 5.00 12.38
CA SER A 150 13.70 3.93 13.27
C SER A 150 14.83 3.11 13.84
#